data_AF-A0A419GLW5-F1
#
_entry.id   AF-A0A419GLW5-F1
#
_cell.length_a   1.000
_cell.length_b   1.000
_cell.length_c   1.000
_cell.angle_alpha   90.00
_cell.angle_beta   90.00
_cell.angle_gamma   90.00
#
_symmetry.space_group_name_H-M   'P 1'
#
loop_
_entity.id
_entity.type
_entity.pdbx_description
1 polymer ?
#
loop_
_entity_poly.entity_id
_entity_poly.type
_entity_poly.pdbx_seq_one_letter_code
_entity_poly.pdbx_strand_id
1 'polypeptide(L)'
;MKPGYHIAFSSLLAGIFYIITKSWTISVASLISGIFIDLDHIYDVLREHGRPFTIERFFSICYSCNFHKIMLPMHGWEWLLLFWAAAWFTKWNPVVVGILIGYSQHLLLDALNNSPHFLTYSLIWRWKKGFDYDETFGARLPRKKGRDCQTQSFRVNASPGLMIKLVNFLNKLY
;
A
#
# COMPACT_ATOMS: atom_id res chain seq x y z
N MET A 1 -3.57 -3.28 -3.84
CA MET A 1 -3.73 -4.65 -4.37
C MET A 1 -4.96 -5.24 -3.67
N LYS A 2 -5.38 -6.49 -3.90
CA LYS A 2 -6.51 -7.03 -3.10
C LYS A 2 -6.06 -7.27 -1.66
N PRO A 3 -6.90 -6.98 -0.64
CA PRO A 3 -6.53 -7.18 0.77
C PRO A 3 -6.05 -8.60 1.11
N GLY A 4 -6.57 -9.62 0.41
CA GLY A 4 -6.12 -11.00 0.58
C GLY A 4 -4.62 -11.20 0.32
N TYR A 5 -4.04 -10.49 -0.64
CA TYR A 5 -2.60 -10.54 -0.88
C TYR A 5 -1.80 -9.80 0.20
N HIS A 6 -2.30 -8.66 0.71
CA HIS A 6 -1.66 -7.96 1.82
C HIS A 6 -1.63 -8.83 3.08
N ILE A 7 -2.72 -9.55 3.38
CA ILE A 7 -2.78 -10.50 4.49
C ILE A 7 -1.77 -11.64 4.28
N ALA A 8 -1.73 -12.24 3.08
CA ALA A 8 -0.82 -13.34 2.79
C ALA A 8 0.66 -12.92 2.89
N PHE A 9 1.04 -11.81 2.25
CA PHE A 9 2.41 -11.28 2.30
C PHE A 9 2.80 -10.84 3.71
N SER A 10 1.91 -10.12 4.42
CA SER A 10 2.19 -9.69 5.79
C SER A 10 2.38 -10.88 6.73
N SER A 11 1.59 -11.94 6.58
CA SER A 11 1.73 -13.17 7.37
C SER A 11 3.04 -13.89 7.07
N LEU A 12 3.40 -14.01 5.79
CA LEU A 12 4.67 -14.63 5.38
C LEU A 12 5.86 -13.85 5.95
N LEU A 13 5.90 -12.54 5.75
CA LEU A 13 7.00 -11.70 6.24
C LEU A 13 7.04 -11.66 7.77
N ALA A 14 5.90 -11.61 8.46
CA ALA A 14 5.87 -11.71 9.92
C ALA A 14 6.52 -13.01 10.43
N GLY A 15 6.26 -14.15 9.77
CA GLY A 15 6.89 -15.43 10.07
C GLY A 15 8.40 -15.43 9.82
N ILE A 16 8.84 -14.90 8.68
CA ILE A 16 10.27 -14.77 8.36
C ILE A 16 10.99 -13.90 9.39
N PHE A 17 10.42 -12.74 9.74
CA PHE A 17 11.00 -11.86 10.74
C PHE A 17 11.02 -12.48 12.13
N TYR A 18 10.01 -13.28 12.49
CA TYR A 18 10.06 -14.06 13.73
C TYR A 18 11.23 -15.07 13.72
N ILE A 19 11.43 -15.79 12.62
CA ILE A 19 12.51 -16.77 12.51
C ILE A 19 13.89 -16.11 12.68
N ILE A 20 14.09 -14.92 12.09
CA ILE A 20 15.35 -14.17 12.11
C ILE A 20 15.57 -13.49 13.46
N THR A 21 14.58 -12.75 13.95
CA THR A 21 14.72 -11.89 15.14
C THR A 21 14.40 -12.58 16.45
N LYS A 22 13.71 -13.74 16.39
CA LYS A 22 13.12 -14.45 17.53
C LYS A 22 12.19 -13.58 18.40
N SER A 23 11.67 -12.49 17.84
CA SER A 23 10.84 -11.52 18.56
C SER A 23 9.38 -11.59 18.11
N TRP A 24 8.50 -12.04 19.02
CA TRP A 24 7.05 -11.98 18.82
C TRP A 24 6.56 -10.55 18.64
N THR A 25 7.15 -9.60 19.36
CA THR A 25 6.76 -8.19 19.29
C THR A 25 6.96 -7.61 17.90
N ILE A 26 8.12 -7.84 17.28
CA ILE A 26 8.40 -7.37 15.90
C ILE A 26 7.45 -8.05 14.91
N SER A 27 7.27 -9.37 15.05
CA SER A 27 6.44 -10.18 14.15
C SER A 27 4.97 -9.72 14.18
N VAL A 28 4.38 -9.62 15.37
CA VAL A 28 2.97 -9.23 15.55
C VAL A 28 2.75 -7.77 15.16
N ALA A 29 3.64 -6.85 15.56
CA ALA A 29 3.50 -5.44 15.17
C ALA A 29 3.64 -5.25 13.65
N SER A 30 4.53 -6.01 12.98
CA SER A 30 4.65 -6.03 11.52
C SER A 30 3.39 -6.58 10.84
N LEU A 31 2.83 -7.67 11.35
CA LEU A 31 1.60 -8.25 10.82
C LEU A 31 0.42 -7.26 10.92
N ILE A 32 0.22 -6.69 12.11
CA ILE A 32 -0.89 -5.76 12.38
C ILE A 32 -0.76 -4.52 11.49
N SER A 33 0.41 -3.87 11.50
CA SER A 33 0.61 -2.65 10.70
C SER A 33 0.54 -2.91 9.19
N GLY A 34 0.99 -4.07 8.72
CA GLY A 34 0.91 -4.45 7.30
C GLY A 34 -0.50 -4.79 6.80
N ILE A 35 -1.44 -5.11 7.70
CA ILE A 35 -2.84 -5.41 7.34
C ILE A 35 -3.75 -4.20 7.55
N PHE A 36 -3.62 -3.50 8.69
CA PHE A 36 -4.62 -2.52 9.11
C PHE A 36 -4.42 -1.12 8.51
N ILE A 37 -3.33 -0.87 7.79
CA ILE A 37 -3.13 0.38 7.04
C ILE A 37 -4.24 0.63 6.02
N ASP A 38 -4.78 -0.43 5.39
CA ASP A 38 -5.90 -0.39 4.43
C ASP A 38 -7.22 0.12 5.01
N LEU A 39 -7.34 0.23 6.34
CA LEU A 39 -8.55 0.76 6.96
C LEU A 39 -8.78 2.24 6.61
N ASP A 40 -7.75 2.96 6.15
CA ASP A 40 -7.89 4.35 5.73
C ASP A 40 -8.78 4.53 4.48
N HIS A 41 -8.96 3.48 3.67
CA HIS A 41 -9.94 3.46 2.59
C HIS A 41 -11.37 3.63 3.09
N ILE A 42 -11.68 3.24 4.33
CA ILE A 42 -13.01 3.44 4.92
C ILE A 42 -13.30 4.95 5.00
N TYR A 43 -12.30 5.75 5.36
CA TYR A 43 -12.43 7.20 5.41
C TYR A 43 -12.73 7.78 4.01
N ASP A 44 -12.00 7.35 2.98
CA ASP A 44 -12.25 7.83 1.62
C ASP A 44 -13.63 7.40 1.09
N VAL A 45 -14.05 6.17 1.34
CA VAL A 45 -15.39 5.69 0.95
C VAL A 45 -16.48 6.50 1.65
N LEU A 46 -16.37 6.72 2.95
CA LEU A 46 -17.36 7.50 3.71
C LEU A 46 -17.40 8.96 3.26
N ARG A 47 -16.24 9.58 3.01
CA ARG A 47 -16.13 10.97 2.55
C ARG A 47 -16.71 11.17 1.16
N GLU A 48 -16.40 10.26 0.23
CA GLU A 48 -16.75 10.41 -1.18
C GLU A 48 -18.16 9.90 -1.51
N HIS A 49 -18.66 8.89 -0.78
CA HIS A 49 -19.93 8.21 -1.11
C HIS A 49 -20.99 8.27 -0.01
N GLY A 50 -20.65 8.79 1.17
CA GLY A 50 -21.58 8.92 2.29
C GLY A 50 -22.19 7.58 2.76
N ARG A 51 -23.31 7.67 3.47
CA ARG A 51 -24.06 6.52 4.01
C ARG A 51 -25.17 6.05 3.06
N PRO A 52 -25.63 4.78 3.16
CA PRO A 52 -25.23 3.75 4.12
C PRO A 52 -23.90 3.09 3.79
N PHE A 53 -23.13 2.74 4.83
CA PHE A 53 -21.90 1.97 4.70
C PHE A 53 -22.22 0.48 4.84
N THR A 54 -21.89 -0.31 3.82
CA THR A 54 -21.94 -1.78 3.87
C THR A 54 -20.61 -2.32 3.35
N ILE A 55 -20.21 -3.49 3.85
CA ILE A 55 -18.95 -4.14 3.45
C ILE A 55 -18.94 -4.42 1.94
N GLU A 56 -20.06 -4.87 1.39
CA GLU A 56 -20.23 -5.11 -0.05
C GLU A 56 -20.01 -3.84 -0.87
N ARG A 57 -20.59 -2.70 -0.42
CA ARG A 57 -20.43 -1.41 -1.08
C ARG A 57 -18.99 -0.90 -0.98
N PHE A 58 -18.34 -1.08 0.17
CA PHE A 58 -16.93 -0.75 0.38
C PHE A 58 -16.04 -1.45 -0.65
N PHE A 59 -16.13 -2.79 -0.73
CA PHE A 59 -15.34 -3.55 -1.69
C PHE A 59 -15.71 -3.24 -3.14
N SER A 60 -16.99 -3.02 -3.43
CA SER A 60 -17.44 -2.63 -4.78
C SER A 60 -16.80 -1.31 -5.23
N ILE A 61 -16.78 -0.29 -4.36
CA ILE A 61 -16.17 1.01 -4.66
C ILE A 61 -14.65 0.89 -4.81
N CYS A 62 -13.98 0.20 -3.88
CA CYS A 62 -12.53 0.03 -3.91
C CYS A 62 -12.05 -0.77 -5.14
N TYR A 63 -12.72 -1.87 -5.49
CA TYR A 63 -12.35 -2.69 -6.66
C TYR A 63 -12.75 -2.06 -8.00
N SER A 64 -13.73 -1.15 -8.02
CA SER A 64 -14.07 -0.37 -9.21
C SER A 64 -13.26 0.94 -9.33
N CYS A 65 -12.42 1.25 -8.33
CA CYS A 65 -11.69 2.52 -8.22
C CYS A 65 -12.60 3.74 -8.43
N ASN A 66 -13.82 3.68 -7.90
CA ASN A 66 -14.82 4.71 -8.17
C ASN A 66 -14.63 5.93 -7.28
N PHE A 67 -13.54 6.68 -7.43
CA PHE A 67 -13.25 7.89 -6.66
C PHE A 67 -13.07 9.10 -7.58
N HIS A 68 -13.60 10.28 -7.22
CA HIS A 68 -13.13 11.54 -7.81
C HIS A 68 -11.94 12.07 -7.01
N LYS A 69 -12.02 11.98 -5.68
CA LYS A 69 -10.92 12.32 -4.78
C LYS A 69 -10.53 11.15 -3.89
N ILE A 70 -9.23 10.94 -3.69
CA ILE A 70 -8.69 9.87 -2.85
C ILE A 70 -7.53 10.40 -1.98
N MET A 71 -7.71 10.36 -0.66
CA MET A 71 -6.75 10.92 0.29
C MET A 71 -5.76 9.89 0.82
N LEU A 72 -6.20 8.66 1.10
CA LEU A 72 -5.47 7.57 1.76
C LEU A 72 -4.48 8.10 2.81
N PRO A 73 -4.98 8.67 3.93
CA PRO A 73 -4.15 9.37 4.88
C PRO A 73 -3.06 8.50 5.49
N MET A 74 -3.19 7.17 5.51
CA MET A 74 -2.16 6.26 6.01
C MET A 74 -1.21 5.79 4.91
N HIS A 75 -1.49 6.00 3.63
CA HIS A 75 -0.64 5.60 2.50
C HIS A 75 0.30 6.73 2.03
N GLY A 76 1.25 7.09 2.90
CA GLY A 76 2.16 8.21 2.73
C GLY A 76 3.61 7.85 3.01
N TRP A 77 4.53 8.04 2.05
CA TRP A 77 5.97 7.91 2.28
C TRP A 77 6.46 8.78 3.44
N GLU A 78 5.78 9.88 3.70
CA GLU A 78 6.06 10.77 4.81
C GLU A 78 5.95 10.05 6.18
N TRP A 79 5.02 9.11 6.34
CA TRP A 79 4.91 8.30 7.56
C TRP A 79 6.08 7.36 7.73
N LEU A 80 6.64 6.86 6.62
CA LEU A 80 7.82 6.00 6.68
C LEU A 80 9.01 6.73 7.33
N LEU A 81 9.23 7.99 6.95
CA LEU A 81 10.26 8.84 7.56
C LEU A 81 9.99 9.06 9.06
N LEU A 82 8.73 9.28 9.44
CA LEU A 82 8.36 9.45 10.84
C LEU A 82 8.53 8.17 11.66
N PHE A 83 8.17 7.00 11.13
CA PHE A 83 8.42 5.72 11.79
C PHE A 83 9.91 5.40 11.92
N TRP A 84 10.72 5.76 10.92
CA TRP A 84 12.18 5.67 11.00
C TRP A 84 12.75 6.57 12.11
N ALA A 85 12.33 7.84 12.16
CA ALA A 85 12.73 8.75 13.23
C ALA A 85 12.28 8.24 14.61
N ALA A 86 11.04 7.74 14.73
CA ALA A 86 10.53 7.15 15.95
C ALA A 86 11.34 5.92 16.38
N ALA A 87 11.71 5.04 15.44
CA ALA A 87 12.56 3.89 15.74
C ALA A 87 13.92 4.36 16.29
N TRP A 88 14.53 5.38 15.68
CA TRP A 88 15.79 5.95 16.15
C TRP A 88 15.69 6.52 17.57
N PHE A 89 14.73 7.40 17.83
CA PHE A 89 14.56 8.05 19.14
C PHE A 89 14.15 7.09 20.25
N THR A 90 13.47 5.99 19.91
CA THR A 90 13.09 4.94 20.86
C THR A 90 14.15 3.85 21.03
N LYS A 91 15.38 4.08 20.52
CA LYS A 91 16.49 3.11 20.55
C LYS A 91 16.10 1.76 19.95
N TRP A 92 15.42 1.80 18.80
CA TRP A 92 14.95 0.64 18.06
C TRP A 92 13.96 -0.22 18.85
N ASN A 93 12.99 0.43 19.49
CA ASN A 93 11.93 -0.28 20.21
C ASN A 93 11.25 -1.33 19.29
N PRO A 94 11.14 -2.60 19.72
CA PRO A 94 10.62 -3.69 18.89
C PRO A 94 9.23 -3.46 18.28
N VAL A 95 8.34 -2.73 18.97
CA VAL A 95 7.01 -2.39 18.44
C VAL A 95 7.14 -1.42 17.29
N VAL A 96 7.93 -0.36 17.45
CA VAL A 96 8.13 0.66 16.42
C VAL A 96 8.84 0.07 15.20
N VAL A 97 9.83 -0.79 15.41
CA VAL A 97 10.50 -1.53 14.34
C VAL A 97 9.53 -2.45 13.60
N GLY A 98 8.69 -3.19 14.32
CA GLY A 98 7.66 -4.01 13.72
C GLY A 98 6.68 -3.19 12.87
N ILE A 99 6.18 -2.07 13.41
CA ILE A 99 5.31 -1.13 12.67
C ILE A 99 6.01 -0.62 11.41
N LEU A 100 7.26 -0.19 11.54
CA LEU A 100 8.05 0.30 10.42
C LEU A 100 8.18 -0.75 9.32
N ILE A 101 8.49 -2.01 9.67
CA ILE A 101 8.59 -3.11 8.71
C ILE A 101 7.25 -3.38 8.03
N GLY A 102 6.18 -3.55 8.81
CA GLY A 102 4.84 -3.88 8.30
C GLY A 102 4.28 -2.79 7.40
N TYR A 103 4.44 -1.54 7.82
CA TYR A 103 4.09 -0.36 7.03
C TYR A 103 4.87 -0.30 5.71
N SER A 104 6.20 -0.49 5.78
CA SER A 104 7.08 -0.45 4.61
C SER A 104 6.69 -1.49 3.56
N GLN A 105 6.51 -2.75 3.98
CA GLN A 105 6.18 -3.82 3.03
C GLN A 105 4.85 -3.55 2.35
N HIS A 106 3.85 -3.06 3.10
CA HIS A 106 2.54 -2.80 2.54
C HIS A 106 2.64 -1.72 1.46
N LEU A 107 3.23 -0.58 1.81
CA LEU A 107 3.36 0.57 0.91
C LEU A 107 4.20 0.23 -0.33
N LEU A 108 5.23 -0.60 -0.19
CA LEU A 108 6.04 -1.09 -1.31
C LEU A 108 5.24 -2.00 -2.24
N LEU A 109 4.48 -2.96 -1.70
CA LEU A 109 3.62 -3.82 -2.52
C LEU A 109 2.61 -2.98 -3.30
N ASP A 110 2.06 -1.96 -2.66
CA ASP A 110 1.08 -1.09 -3.27
C ASP A 110 1.68 -0.15 -4.33
N ALA A 111 2.89 0.35 -4.10
CA ALA A 111 3.67 1.12 -5.08
C ALA A 111 4.00 0.30 -6.32
N LEU A 112 4.33 -0.98 -6.16
CA LEU A 112 4.70 -1.87 -7.26
C LEU A 112 3.52 -2.37 -8.08
N ASN A 113 2.32 -2.52 -7.47
CA ASN A 113 1.19 -3.19 -8.12
C ASN A 113 0.05 -2.25 -8.55
N ASN A 114 -0.16 -1.13 -7.85
CA ASN A 114 -1.34 -0.29 -8.10
C ASN A 114 -1.02 1.05 -8.78
N SER A 115 0.25 1.45 -8.81
CA SER A 115 0.59 2.82 -9.23
C SER A 115 1.45 2.87 -10.50
N PRO A 116 1.21 3.86 -11.38
CA PRO A 116 2.14 4.20 -12.44
C PRO A 116 3.39 4.93 -11.94
N HIS A 117 3.36 5.55 -10.76
CA HIS A 117 4.44 6.40 -10.27
C HIS A 117 4.67 6.27 -8.76
N PHE A 118 5.93 6.32 -8.33
CA PHE A 118 6.29 6.23 -6.91
C PHE A 118 5.67 7.36 -6.07
N LEU A 119 5.55 8.57 -6.63
CA LEU A 119 4.98 9.74 -5.93
C LEU A 119 3.48 9.61 -5.63
N THR A 120 2.76 8.67 -6.23
CA THR A 120 1.34 8.42 -5.93
C THR A 120 1.11 8.14 -4.45
N TYR A 121 2.11 7.60 -3.77
CA TYR A 121 2.08 7.35 -2.32
C TYR A 121 2.75 8.45 -1.49
N SER A 122 3.03 9.63 -2.06
CA SER A 122 3.37 10.82 -1.28
C SER A 122 2.10 11.62 -0.98
N LEU A 123 1.81 11.83 0.30
CA LEU A 123 0.68 12.65 0.73
C LEU A 123 0.85 14.11 0.32
N ILE A 124 2.07 14.64 0.40
CA ILE A 124 2.36 16.02 -0.01
C ILE A 124 2.12 16.19 -1.52
N TRP A 125 2.55 15.21 -2.31
CA TRP A 125 2.34 15.25 -3.75
C TRP A 125 0.85 15.16 -4.11
N ARG A 126 0.11 14.22 -3.50
CA ARG A 126 -1.35 14.11 -3.71
C ARG A 126 -2.10 15.36 -3.25
N TRP A 127 -1.68 15.98 -2.15
CA TRP A 127 -2.25 17.24 -1.69
C TRP A 127 -2.05 18.38 -2.71
N LYS A 128 -0.86 18.49 -3.31
CA LYS A 128 -0.59 19.44 -4.41
C LYS A 128 -1.43 19.18 -5.65
N LYS A 129 -1.88 17.94 -5.86
CA LYS A 129 -2.81 17.51 -6.91
C LYS A 129 -4.28 17.58 -6.48
N GLY A 130 -4.58 18.23 -5.35
CA GLY A 130 -5.95 18.37 -4.84
C GLY A 130 -6.63 17.05 -4.46
N PHE A 131 -5.83 15.98 -4.29
CA PHE A 131 -6.26 14.60 -4.14
C PHE A 131 -7.10 14.06 -5.29
N ASP A 132 -7.00 14.64 -6.49
CA ASP A 132 -7.71 14.16 -7.68
C ASP A 132 -7.21 12.75 -8.05
N TYR A 133 -8.14 11.80 -8.17
CA TYR A 133 -7.79 10.39 -8.44
C TYR A 133 -7.12 10.21 -9.79
N ASP A 134 -7.63 10.86 -10.85
CA ASP A 134 -7.10 10.69 -12.21
C ASP A 134 -5.70 11.33 -12.33
N GLU A 135 -5.47 12.47 -11.67
CA GLU A 135 -4.15 13.11 -11.66
C GLU A 135 -3.12 12.31 -10.84
N THR A 136 -3.55 11.53 -9.85
CA THR A 136 -2.64 10.88 -8.90
C THR A 136 -2.40 9.40 -9.17
N PHE A 137 -3.40 8.66 -9.66
CA PHE A 137 -3.33 7.23 -9.98
C PHE A 137 -3.40 6.94 -11.49
N GLY A 138 -3.55 7.97 -12.32
CA GLY A 138 -3.61 7.87 -13.78
C GLY A 138 -5.04 7.81 -14.32
N ALA A 139 -5.21 8.24 -15.57
CA ALA A 139 -6.52 8.44 -16.18
C ALA A 139 -7.37 7.16 -16.19
N ARG A 140 -8.65 7.32 -15.82
CA ARG A 140 -9.73 6.34 -16.03
C ARG A 140 -9.64 5.69 -17.41
N LEU A 141 -9.23 4.42 -17.47
CA LEU A 141 -9.69 3.56 -18.57
C LEU A 141 -11.23 3.60 -18.55
N PRO A 142 -11.91 3.66 -19.70
CA PRO A 142 -13.34 3.94 -19.76
C PRO A 142 -14.10 2.97 -18.86
N ARG A 143 -14.92 3.53 -17.95
CA ARG A 143 -15.83 2.84 -17.01
C ARG A 143 -16.65 1.80 -17.76
N LYS A 144 -16.16 0.57 -17.89
CA LYS A 144 -17.04 -0.56 -18.21
C LYS A 144 -17.57 -1.08 -16.89
N LYS A 145 -18.90 -0.98 -16.74
CA LYS A 145 -19.67 -1.56 -15.65
C LYS A 145 -19.21 -3.00 -15.42
N GLY A 146 -18.70 -3.31 -14.22
CA GLY A 146 -18.30 -4.66 -13.81
C GLY A 146 -16.83 -5.06 -14.05
N ARG A 147 -15.89 -4.15 -14.35
CA ARG A 147 -14.46 -4.49 -14.44
C ARG A 147 -13.62 -3.95 -13.27
N ASP A 148 -12.82 -4.83 -12.69
CA ASP A 148 -11.88 -4.57 -11.60
C ASP A 148 -10.69 -3.72 -12.09
N CYS A 149 -10.54 -2.51 -11.56
CA CYS A 149 -9.45 -1.59 -11.94
C CYS A 149 -8.07 -2.12 -11.53
N GLN A 150 -7.98 -2.92 -10.46
CA GLN A 150 -6.73 -3.49 -9.98
C GLN A 150 -6.15 -4.52 -10.95
N THR A 151 -6.98 -5.08 -11.84
CA THR A 151 -6.52 -5.99 -12.91
C THR A 151 -6.01 -5.26 -14.15
N GLN A 152 -6.30 -3.96 -14.30
CA GLN A 152 -5.90 -3.18 -15.45
C GLN A 152 -4.50 -2.57 -15.30
N SER A 153 -4.07 -2.24 -14.07
CA SER A 153 -2.69 -1.77 -13.80
C SER A 153 -1.63 -2.81 -14.22
N PHE A 154 -1.94 -4.10 -14.07
CA PHE A 154 -1.08 -5.21 -14.50
C PHE A 154 -0.82 -5.25 -16.01
N ARG A 155 -1.72 -4.72 -16.85
CA ARG A 155 -1.53 -4.72 -18.32
C ARG A 155 -0.78 -3.50 -18.85
N VAL A 156 -0.75 -2.39 -18.11
CA VAL A 156 -0.12 -1.15 -18.58
C VAL A 156 1.35 -1.07 -18.14
N ASN A 157 1.72 -1.69 -17.01
CA ASN A 157 3.07 -1.59 -16.45
C ASN A 157 3.92 -2.87 -16.50
N ALA A 158 3.47 -3.91 -17.21
CA ALA A 158 4.36 -5.01 -17.58
C ALA A 158 5.32 -4.53 -18.69
N SER A 159 6.26 -3.63 -18.36
CA SER A 159 7.56 -3.68 -19.01
C SER A 159 8.32 -4.82 -18.31
N PRO A 160 8.48 -5.99 -18.94
CA PRO A 160 9.26 -7.10 -18.36
C PRO A 160 10.69 -6.70 -17.97
N GLY A 161 11.15 -5.51 -18.37
CA GLY A 161 12.48 -5.00 -18.09
C GLY A 161 12.81 -4.75 -16.61
N LEU A 162 11.88 -4.39 -15.72
CA LEU A 162 12.26 -4.01 -14.35
C LEU A 162 12.55 -5.23 -13.45
N MET A 163 11.70 -6.27 -13.51
CA MET A 163 11.94 -7.55 -12.85
C MET A 163 13.19 -8.24 -13.40
N ILE A 164 13.40 -8.23 -14.73
CA ILE A 164 14.60 -8.77 -15.35
C ILE A 164 15.85 -7.98 -14.94
N LYS A 165 15.77 -6.65 -14.84
CA LYS A 165 16.89 -5.81 -14.35
C LYS A 165 17.21 -6.05 -12.89
N LEU A 166 16.20 -6.27 -12.03
CA LEU A 166 16.42 -6.56 -10.61
C LEU A 166 17.06 -7.94 -10.42
N VAL A 167 16.56 -8.96 -11.14
CA VAL A 167 17.15 -10.32 -11.14
C VAL A 167 18.58 -10.30 -11.70
N ASN A 168 18.83 -9.57 -12.80
CA ASN A 168 20.17 -9.44 -13.36
C ASN A 168 21.14 -8.62 -12.50
N PHE A 169 20.63 -7.67 -11.71
CA PHE A 169 21.43 -6.92 -10.74
C PHE A 169 21.82 -7.81 -9.55
N LEU A 170 20.88 -8.62 -9.04
CA LEU A 170 21.14 -9.57 -7.97
C LEU A 170 22.10 -10.70 -8.41
N ASN A 171 21.97 -11.19 -9.65
CA ASN A 171 22.88 -12.16 -10.25
C ASN A 171 24.29 -11.61 -10.56
N LYS A 172 24.52 -10.30 -10.45
CA LYS A 172 25.86 -9.69 -10.55
C LYS A 172 26.55 -9.54 -9.19
N LEU A 173 25.82 -9.75 -8.10
CA LEU A 173 26.32 -9.63 -6.73
C LEU A 173 26.70 -11.00 -6.11
N TYR A 174 26.51 -12.08 -6.87
CA TYR A 174 26.94 -13.46 -6.59
C TYR A 174 27.57 -14.05 -7.85
#